data_AF-A0A7J3Z5D6-F1
#
_entry.id   AF-A0A7J3Z5D6-F1
#
_cell.length_a   1.000
_cell.length_b   1.000
_cell.length_c   1.000
_cell.angle_alpha   90.00
_cell.angle_beta   90.00
_cell.angle_gamma   90.00
#
_symmetry.space_group_name_H-M   'P 1'
#
loop_
_entity.id
_entity.type
_entity.pdbx_description
1 polymer ?
#
loop_
_entity_poly.entity_id
_entity_poly.type
_entity_poly.pdbx_seq_one_letter_code
_entity_poly.pdbx_strand_id
1 'polypeptide(L)' 'MTAEEKAIREYLSRRDPMGYYVVPARKDCRELLTGISGIELEEVGGIVLVKTRSRSVAEKILRILIKKGMLVLPV' A
#
# COMPACT_ATOMS: atom_id res chain seq x y z
N MET A 1 -7.79 11.20 16.36
CA MET A 1 -7.14 10.66 15.15
C MET A 1 -5.72 10.31 15.48
N THR A 2 -5.35 9.04 15.40
CA THR A 2 -3.96 8.60 15.54
C THR A 2 -3.16 8.95 14.29
N ALA A 3 -1.83 8.99 14.38
CA ALA A 3 -0.96 9.25 13.24
C ALA A 3 -1.17 8.22 12.10
N GLU A 4 -1.44 6.96 12.46
CA GLU A 4 -1.74 5.87 11.53
C GLU A 4 -3.02 6.13 10.72
N GLU A 5 -4.10 6.55 11.38
CA GLU A 5 -5.37 6.87 10.71
C GLU A 5 -5.22 8.02 9.72
N LYS A 6 -4.40 9.02 10.08
CA LYS A 6 -4.11 10.15 9.19
C LYS A 6 -3.36 9.68 7.94
N ALA A 7 -2.32 8.85 8.10
CA ALA A 7 -1.56 8.28 6.98
C ALA A 7 -2.43 7.41 6.06
N ILE A 8 -3.25 6.53 6.63
CA ILE A 8 -4.19 5.70 5.87
C ILE A 8 -5.15 6.57 5.04
N ARG A 9 -5.71 7.62 5.66
CA ARG A 9 -6.64 8.53 4.97
C ARG A 9 -5.96 9.25 3.81
N GLU A 10 -4.71 9.65 3.97
CA GLU A 10 -3.94 10.33 2.92
C GLU A 10 -3.75 9.43 1.69
N TYR A 11 -3.25 8.21 1.87
CA TYR A 11 -3.09 7.24 0.77
C TYR A 11 -4.42 6.87 0.10
N LEU A 12 -5.47 6.73 0.90
CA LEU A 12 -6.80 6.40 0.37
C LEU A 12 -7.55 7.62 -0.19
N SER A 13 -7.03 8.84 -0.06
CA SER A 13 -7.70 10.04 -0.60
C SER A 13 -7.52 10.20 -2.11
N ARG A 14 -6.49 9.55 -2.67
CA ARG A 14 -6.12 9.68 -4.08
C ARG A 14 -5.99 8.33 -4.74
N ARG A 15 -6.26 8.31 -6.04
CA ARG A 15 -5.95 7.20 -6.94
C ARG A 15 -5.04 7.74 -8.04
N ASP A 16 -4.28 6.86 -8.66
CA ASP A 16 -3.54 7.22 -9.86
C ASP A 16 -4.51 7.44 -11.05
N PRO A 17 -4.05 8.01 -12.18
CA PRO A 17 -4.87 8.22 -13.37
C PRO A 17 -5.57 6.97 -13.92
N MET A 18 -5.00 5.79 -13.70
CA MET A 18 -5.58 4.50 -14.10
C MET A 18 -6.60 3.94 -13.09
N GLY A 19 -6.83 4.63 -11.96
CA GLY A 19 -7.85 4.30 -10.97
C GLY A 19 -7.41 3.33 -9.88
N TYR A 20 -6.11 3.14 -9.67
CA TYR A 20 -5.53 2.34 -8.60
C TYR A 20 -5.17 3.18 -7.38
N TYR A 21 -5.33 2.58 -6.21
CA TYR A 21 -4.58 2.96 -5.01
C TYR A 21 -3.20 2.36 -5.12
N VAL A 22 -2.17 3.20 -5.01
CA VAL A 22 -0.77 2.80 -5.08
C VAL A 22 -0.16 2.93 -3.69
N VAL A 23 0.31 1.82 -3.15
CA VAL A 23 0.91 1.75 -1.82
C VAL A 23 2.38 1.32 -1.96
N PRO A 24 3.34 2.24 -1.85
CA PRO A 24 4.76 1.93 -1.89
C PRO A 24 5.20 1.20 -0.62
N ALA A 25 5.89 0.09 -0.80
CA ALA A 25 6.33 -0.80 0.25
C ALA A 25 7.76 -1.27 0.00
N ARG A 26 8.44 -1.73 1.05
CA ARG A 26 9.74 -2.39 0.90
C ARG A 26 9.60 -3.72 0.13
N LYS A 27 10.65 -4.12 -0.61
CA LYS A 27 10.64 -5.35 -1.43
C LYS A 27 10.28 -6.64 -0.69
N ASP A 28 10.62 -6.69 0.60
CA ASP A 28 10.34 -7.79 1.52
C ASP A 28 8.86 -7.92 1.90
N CYS A 29 7.98 -7.01 1.46
CA CYS A 29 6.56 -7.07 1.79
C CYS A 29 5.79 -8.20 1.07
N ARG A 30 6.38 -8.83 0.04
CA ARG A 30 5.69 -9.84 -0.78
C ARG A 30 5.10 -10.98 0.04
N GLU A 31 5.88 -11.51 0.98
CA GLU A 31 5.46 -12.61 1.83
C GLU A 31 4.27 -12.24 2.73
N LEU A 32 4.20 -10.98 3.19
CA LEU A 32 3.10 -10.47 4.02
C LEU A 32 1.79 -10.29 3.24
N LEU A 33 1.89 -10.09 1.93
CA LEU A 33 0.73 -9.87 1.06
C LEU A 33 0.26 -11.17 0.39
N THR A 34 0.94 -12.29 0.66
CA THR A 34 0.52 -13.62 0.20
C THR A 34 -0.91 -13.90 0.63
N GLY A 35 -1.77 -14.27 -0.34
CA GLY A 35 -3.18 -14.57 -0.08
C GLY A 35 -4.11 -13.35 -0.12
N ILE A 36 -3.61 -12.14 -0.42
CA ILE A 36 -4.46 -11.00 -0.77
C ILE A 36 -4.71 -11.01 -2.28
N SER A 37 -5.96 -11.19 -2.69
CA SER A 37 -6.37 -11.15 -4.09
C SER A 37 -6.66 -9.72 -4.56
N GLY A 38 -6.57 -9.48 -5.87
CA GLY A 38 -6.91 -8.19 -6.46
C GLY A 38 -5.86 -7.10 -6.23
N ILE A 39 -4.59 -7.51 -6.12
CA ILE A 39 -3.42 -6.63 -6.03
C ILE A 39 -2.48 -6.90 -7.20
N GLU A 40 -1.80 -5.86 -7.64
CA GLU A 40 -0.71 -5.92 -8.62
C GLU A 40 0.56 -5.42 -7.92
N LEU A 41 1.68 -6.11 -8.13
CA LEU A 41 2.96 -5.77 -7.51
C LEU A 41 3.94 -5.35 -8.60
N GLU A 42 4.45 -4.12 -8.52
CA GLU A 42 5.43 -3.58 -9.48
C GLU A 42 6.71 -3.20 -8.74
N GLU A 43 7.85 -3.75 -9.14
CA GLU A 43 9.16 -3.41 -8.56
C GLU A 43 9.75 -2.20 -9.28
N VAL A 44 10.09 -1.16 -8.51
CA VAL A 44 10.72 0.06 -9.02
C VAL A 44 11.81 0.50 -8.06
N GLY A 45 13.07 0.60 -8.52
CA GLY A 45 14.14 1.22 -7.75
C GLY A 45 14.38 0.65 -6.34
N GLY A 46 14.10 -0.64 -6.11
CA GLY A 46 14.27 -1.30 -4.81
C GLY A 46 13.05 -1.24 -3.86
N ILE A 47 11.95 -0.61 -4.29
CA ILE A 47 10.64 -0.68 -3.62
C ILE A 47 9.64 -1.48 -4.46
N VAL A 48 8.55 -1.90 -3.83
CA VAL A 48 7.41 -2.54 -4.48
C VAL A 48 6.21 -1.61 -4.38
N LEU A 49 5.64 -1.25 -5.53
CA LEU A 49 4.36 -0.57 -5.63
C LEU A 49 3.25 -1.62 -5.59
N VAL A 50 2.48 -1.61 -4.50
CA VAL A 50 1.30 -2.46 -4.35
C VAL A 50 0.10 -1.68 -4.88
N LYS A 51 -0.43 -2.08 -6.04
CA LYS A 51 -1.54 -1.43 -6.72
C LYS A 51 -2.82 -2.23 -6.51
N THR A 52 -3.93 -1.56 -6.21
CA THR A 52 -5.26 -2.19 -6.21
C THR A 52 -6.36 -1.18 -6.53
N ARG A 53 -7.42 -1.61 -7.22
CA ARG A 53 -8.58 -0.74 -7.48
C ARG A 53 -9.56 -0.68 -6.29
N SER A 54 -9.46 -1.65 -5.37
CA SER A 54 -10.37 -1.75 -4.23
C SER A 54 -9.88 -0.94 -3.04
N ARG A 55 -10.72 -0.02 -2.56
CA ARG A 55 -10.42 0.81 -1.39
C ARG A 55 -10.22 -0.02 -0.13
N SER A 56 -11.07 -1.03 0.09
CA SER A 56 -11.00 -1.89 1.28
C SER A 56 -9.74 -2.77 1.27
N VAL A 57 -9.33 -3.23 0.08
CA VAL A 57 -8.06 -3.97 -0.09
C VAL A 57 -6.87 -3.04 0.17
N ALA A 58 -6.88 -1.83 -0.37
CA ALA A 58 -5.84 -0.83 -0.11
C ALA A 58 -5.72 -0.49 1.38
N GLU A 59 -6.84 -0.31 2.09
CA GLU A 59 -6.84 -0.07 3.53
C GLU A 59 -6.24 -1.26 4.31
N LYS A 60 -6.64 -2.49 3.96
CA LYS A 60 -6.09 -3.71 4.58
C LYS A 60 -4.58 -3.77 4.40
N ILE A 61 -4.08 -3.49 3.20
CA ILE A 61 -2.64 -3.50 2.88
C ILE A 61 -1.91 -2.42 3.68
N LEU A 62 -2.40 -1.18 3.71
CA LEU A 62 -1.81 -0.09 4.48
C LEU A 62 -1.70 -0.47 5.97
N ARG A 63 -2.75 -1.04 6.56
CA ARG A 63 -2.72 -1.49 7.97
C ARG A 63 -1.67 -2.56 8.22
N ILE A 64 -1.51 -3.53 7.31
CA ILE A 64 -0.49 -4.57 7.42
C ILE A 64 0.91 -3.96 7.34
N LEU A 65 1.16 -3.10 6.35
CA LEU A 65 2.46 -2.49 6.10
C LEU A 65 2.89 -1.52 7.20
N ILE A 66 1.96 -0.71 7.72
CA ILE A 66 2.23 0.20 8.85
C ILE A 66 2.61 -0.61 10.10
N LYS A 67 1.81 -1.62 10.46
CA LYS A 67 2.09 -2.48 11.62
C LYS A 67 3.43 -3.21 11.53
N LYS A 68 3.90 -3.48 10.32
CA LYS A 68 5.18 -4.17 10.06
C LYS A 68 6.33 -3.21 9.76
N GLY A 69 6.10 -1.90 9.76
CA GLY A 69 7.13 -0.90 9.45
C GLY A 69 7.68 -1.00 8.02
N MET A 70 6.86 -1.50 7.08
CA MET A 70 7.26 -1.75 5.68
C MET A 70 6.70 -0.72 4.70
N LEU A 71 5.83 0.18 5.14
CA LEU A 71 5.35 1.29 4.33
C LEU A 71 6.50 2.25 4.06
N VAL A 72 6.77 2.53 2.78
CA VAL A 72 7.75 3.54 2.39
C VAL A 72 6.96 4.82 2.17
N LEU A 73 7.21 5.87 2.95
CA LEU A 73 6.64 7.18 2.64
C LEU A 73 7.35 7.71 1.38
N PRO A 74 6.63 8.28 0.40
CA PRO A 74 7.28 9.12 -0.59
C PRO A 74 7.96 10.24 0.18
N VAL A 75 9.30 10.25 0.13
CA VAL A 75 10.13 11.37 0.57
C VAL A 75 9.87 12.59 -0.31
#